data_AF-X1CLS5-F1
#
_entry.id   AF-X1CLS5-F1
#
_cell.length_a   1.000
_cell.length_b   1.000
_cell.length_c   1.000
_cell.angle_alpha   90.00
_cell.angle_beta   90.00
_cell.angle_gamma   90.00
#
_symmetry.space_group_name_H-M   'P 1'
#
loop_
_entity.id
_entity.type
_entity.pdbx_description
1 polymer ?
#
loop_
_entity_poly.entity_id
_entity_poly.type
_entity_poly.pdbx_seq_one_letter_code
_entity_poly.pdbx_strand_id
1 'polypeptide(L)' 'MDENRFDYLVNALNEYEGVEETFLLNGEGDIIFKSGDFPLTNEEAKAILKAWKSKETALMFQNHRFAILKNDDIQLA' A
#
# COMPACT_ATOMS: atom_id res chain seq x y z
N MET A 1 8.27 13.20 1.66
CA MET A 1 9.29 12.13 1.66
C MET A 1 9.95 12.16 0.28
N ASP A 2 11.25 11.94 0.20
CA ASP A 2 11.95 11.78 -1.08
C ASP A 2 12.20 10.30 -1.40
N GLU A 3 12.66 10.03 -2.63
CA GLU A 3 12.90 8.68 -3.15
C GLU A 3 14.03 7.95 -2.40
N ASN A 4 15.14 8.64 -2.12
CA ASN A 4 16.25 8.06 -1.35
C ASN A 4 15.80 7.55 0.03
N ARG A 5 14.94 8.31 0.72
CA ARG A 5 14.38 7.91 2.00
C ARG A 5 13.37 6.78 1.86
N PHE A 6 12.60 6.73 0.77
CA PHE A 6 11.72 5.59 0.46
C PHE A 6 12.54 4.32 0.31
N ASP A 7 13.58 4.35 -0.53
CA ASP A 7 14.42 3.18 -0.82
C ASP A 7 15.12 2.66 0.43
N TYR A 8 15.60 3.57 1.29
CA TYR A 8 16.15 3.18 2.59
C TYR A 8 15.14 2.41 3.45
N LEU A 9 13.89 2.87 3.51
CA LEU A 9 12.82 2.20 4.28
C LEU A 9 12.43 0.85 3.66
N VAL A 10 12.33 0.78 2.33
CA VAL A 10 12.05 -0.48 1.62
C VAL A 10 13.14 -1.50 1.91
N ASN A 11 14.43 -1.10 1.85
CA ASN A 11 15.54 -1.99 2.17
C ASN A 11 15.48 -2.49 3.62
N ALA A 12 15.14 -1.62 4.57
CA ALA A 12 14.95 -2.02 5.97
C ALA A 12 13.73 -2.95 6.17
N LEU A 13 12.66 -2.78 5.38
CA LEU A 13 11.50 -3.67 5.42
C LEU A 13 11.78 -5.04 4.79
N ASN A 14 12.63 -5.09 3.77
CA ASN A 14 13.06 -6.32 3.12
C ASN A 14 13.89 -7.24 4.03
N GLU A 15 14.33 -6.75 5.21
CA GLU A 15 14.94 -7.59 6.23
C GLU A 15 13.93 -8.54 6.91
N TYR A 16 12.62 -8.28 6.77
CA TYR A 16 11.56 -9.12 7.34
C TYR A 16 11.01 -10.09 6.29
N GLU A 17 11.01 -11.38 6.62
CA GLU A 17 10.37 -12.39 5.76
C GLU A 17 8.87 -12.11 5.59
N GLY A 18 8.39 -12.19 4.35
CA GLY A 18 6.97 -12.04 4.00
C GLY A 18 6.56 -10.65 3.49
N VAL A 19 7.48 -9.68 3.41
CA VAL A 19 7.26 -8.44 2.66
C VAL A 19 7.64 -8.66 1.20
N GLU A 20 6.65 -8.55 0.30
CA GLU A 20 6.87 -8.74 -1.14
C GLU A 20 6.88 -7.40 -1.90
N GLU A 21 5.88 -6.54 -1.64
CA GLU A 21 5.66 -5.30 -2.38
C GLU A 21 5.39 -4.15 -1.42
N THR A 22 6.09 -3.03 -1.60
CA THR A 22 5.92 -1.80 -0.83
C THR A 22 5.60 -0.64 -1.75
N PHE A 23 4.64 0.19 -1.38
CA PHE A 23 4.30 1.41 -2.11
C PHE A 23 3.84 2.50 -1.16
N LEU A 24 4.07 3.75 -1.56
CA LEU A 24 3.60 4.93 -0.83
C LEU A 24 2.47 5.60 -1.62
N LEU A 25 1.36 5.88 -0.95
CA LEU A 25 0.24 6.65 -1.49
C LEU A 25 0.18 8.06 -0.89
N ASN A 26 -0.31 9.03 -1.66
CA ASN A 26 -0.72 10.33 -1.13
C ASN A 26 -2.12 10.23 -0.46
N GLY A 27 -2.61 11.33 0.11
CA GLY A 27 -3.92 11.37 0.77
C GLY A 27 -5.14 11.18 -0.16
N GLU A 28 -4.93 11.32 -1.47
CA GLU A 28 -5.92 11.10 -2.53
C GLU A 28 -5.88 9.67 -3.08
N GLY A 29 -4.86 8.88 -2.71
CA GLY A 29 -4.67 7.50 -3.15
C GLY A 29 -3.81 7.35 -4.41
N ASP A 30 -3.18 8.42 -4.90
CA ASP A 30 -2.20 8.29 -5.98
C ASP A 30 -0.88 7.74 -5.47
N ILE A 31 -0.24 6.94 -6.30
CA ILE A 31 1.05 6.31 -6.04
C ILE A 31 2.14 7.37 -6.14
N ILE A 32 2.87 7.58 -5.04
CA ILE A 32 4.07 8.43 -4.99
C ILE A 32 5.30 7.61 -5.35
N PHE A 33 5.47 6.44 -4.70
CA PHE A 33 6.61 5.54 -4.91
C PHE A 33 6.17 4.06 -4.86
N LYS A 34 6.92 3.19 -5.53
CA LYS A 34 6.77 1.72 -5.49
C LYS A 34 8.13 1.04 -5.44
N SER A 35 8.24 -0.05 -4.69
CA SER A 35 9.43 -0.89 -4.67
C SER A 35 9.43 -1.81 -5.89
N GLY A 36 10.30 -1.54 -6.86
CA GLY A 36 10.39 -2.37 -8.08
C GLY A 36 9.22 -2.17 -9.05
N ASP A 37 9.13 -3.08 -10.01
CA ASP A 37 8.20 -2.97 -11.14
C ASP A 37 7.10 -4.04 -11.04
N PHE A 38 6.05 -3.73 -10.28
CA PHE A 38 4.86 -4.56 -10.16
C PHE A 38 3.60 -3.81 -10.64
N PRO A 39 2.60 -4.54 -11.18
CA PRO A 39 1.43 -3.95 -11.81
C PRO A 39 0.48 -3.39 -10.73
N LEU A 40 0.64 -2.11 -10.41
CA LEU A 40 -0.29 -1.36 -9.57
C LEU A 40 -0.60 -0.02 -10.23
N THR A 41 -1.89 0.21 -10.48
CA THR A 41 -2.41 1.44 -11.12
C THR A 41 -2.94 2.41 -10.07
N ASN A 42 -3.02 3.71 -10.41
CA ASN A 42 -3.61 4.71 -9.52
C ASN A 42 -5.10 4.44 -9.21
N GLU A 43 -5.85 3.86 -10.15
CA GLU A 43 -7.25 3.50 -9.91
C GLU A 43 -7.37 2.42 -8.84
N GLU A 44 -6.52 1.41 -8.91
CA GLU A 44 -6.45 0.32 -7.94
C GLU A 44 -5.93 0.81 -6.58
N ALA A 45 -4.89 1.63 -6.55
CA ALA A 45 -4.39 2.25 -5.33
C ALA A 45 -5.47 3.09 -4.61
N LYS A 46 -6.28 3.84 -5.37
CA LYS A 46 -7.45 4.55 -4.84
C LYS A 46 -8.51 3.63 -4.27
N ALA A 47 -8.73 2.47 -4.89
CA ALA A 47 -9.64 1.45 -4.36
C ALA A 47 -9.14 0.88 -3.02
N ILE A 48 -7.83 0.66 -2.86
CA ILE A 48 -7.24 0.24 -1.57
C ILE A 48 -7.51 1.29 -0.48
N LEU A 49 -7.22 2.57 -0.78
CA LEU A 49 -7.44 3.66 0.18
C LEU A 49 -8.93 3.79 0.55
N LYS A 50 -9.82 3.64 -0.43
CA LYS A 50 -11.27 3.63 -0.22
C LYS A 50 -11.69 2.47 0.67
N ALA A 51 -11.23 1.24 0.40
CA ALA A 51 -11.56 0.05 1.19
C ALA A 51 -11.16 0.22 2.65
N TRP A 52 -10.01 0.84 2.92
CA TRP A 52 -9.59 1.21 4.27
C TRP A 52 -10.55 2.23 4.91
N LYS A 53 -10.76 3.40 4.28
CA LYS A 53 -11.61 4.49 4.81
C LYS A 53 -13.07 4.08 5.02
N SER A 54 -13.62 3.26 4.14
CA SER A 54 -15.01 2.80 4.17
C SER A 54 -15.22 1.52 4.97
N LYS A 55 -14.17 0.98 5.60
CA LYS A 55 -14.22 -0.28 6.38
C LYS A 55 -14.83 -1.44 5.57
N GLU A 56 -14.43 -1.57 4.31
CA GLU A 56 -14.88 -2.66 3.44
C GLU A 56 -14.39 -4.01 3.98
N THR A 57 -15.07 -5.10 3.59
CA THR A 57 -14.75 -6.47 4.05
C THR A 57 -13.76 -7.19 3.13
N ALA A 58 -13.49 -6.64 1.95
CA ALA A 58 -12.58 -7.19 0.97
C ALA A 58 -12.01 -6.07 0.09
N LEU A 59 -10.87 -6.34 -0.56
CA LEU A 59 -10.28 -5.46 -1.57
C LEU A 59 -9.83 -6.27 -2.80
N MET A 60 -9.78 -5.60 -3.94
CA MET A 60 -9.13 -6.12 -5.14
C MET A 60 -7.72 -5.53 -5.22
N PHE A 61 -6.72 -6.39 -5.43
CA PHE A 61 -5.33 -6.00 -5.62
C PHE A 61 -4.66 -6.94 -6.62
N GLN A 62 -4.06 -6.39 -7.67
CA GLN A 62 -3.49 -7.09 -8.81
C GLN A 62 -4.41 -8.18 -9.38
N ASN A 63 -5.69 -7.85 -9.57
CA ASN A 63 -6.74 -8.77 -10.02
C ASN A 63 -7.01 -9.97 -9.08
N HIS A 64 -6.49 -9.94 -7.85
CA HIS A 64 -6.80 -10.91 -6.80
C HIS A 64 -7.72 -10.28 -5.76
N ARG A 65 -8.60 -11.09 -5.16
CA ARG A 65 -9.51 -10.65 -4.10
C ARG A 65 -8.98 -11.07 -2.75
N PHE A 66 -8.79 -10.11 -1.86
CA PHE A 66 -8.34 -10.33 -0.49
C PHE A 66 -9.47 -10.02 0.49
N ALA A 67 -9.65 -10.87 1.50
CA ALA A 67 -10.52 -10.57 2.64
C ALA A 67 -9.77 -9.66 3.63
N ILE A 68 -10.44 -8.62 4.12
CA ILE A 68 -9.86 -7.70 5.09
C ILE A 68 -10.09 -8.29 6.48
N LEU A 69 -9.03 -8.83 7.09
CA LEU A 69 -9.08 -9.43 8.43
C LEU A 69 -8.93 -8.40 9.55
N LYS A 70 -8.28 -7.27 9.26
CA LYS A 70 -7.99 -6.20 10.21
C LYS A 70 -8.00 -4.85 9.49
N ASN A 71 -8.72 -3.87 10.03
CA ASN A 71 -8.84 -2.52 9.48
C ASN A 71 -8.96 -1.52 10.63
N ASP A 72 -7.84 -1.30 11.30
CA ASP A 72 -7.76 -0.32 12.38
C ASP A 72 -7.50 1.07 11.80
N ASP A 73 -7.93 2.10 12.53
CA ASP A 73 -7.52 3.45 12.21
C ASP A 73 -6.04 3.59 12.50
N ILE A 74 -5.29 4.07 11.51
CA ILE A 74 -3.89 4.43 11.67
C ILE A 74 -3.88 5.71 12.49
N GLN A 75 -3.67 5.60 13.80
CA GLN A 75 -3.37 6.75 14.64
C GLN A 75 -1.99 7.28 14.24
N LEU A 76 -1.96 8.37 13.49
CA LEU A 76 -0.77 9.17 13.31
C LEU A 76 -0.57 9.96 14.61
N ALA A 77 0.37 9.54 15.44
CA ALA A 77 0.81 10.26 16.63
C ALA A 77 1.55 11.56 16.27
#